data_AF-A0AAN7WFS8-F1
#
_entry.id   AF-A0AAN7WFS8-F1
#
_cell.length_a   1.000
_cell.length_b   1.000
_cell.length_c   1.000
_cell.angle_alpha   90.00
_cell.angle_beta   90.00
_cell.angle_gamma   90.00
#
_symmetry.space_group_name_H-M   'P 1'
#
loop_
_entity.id
_entity.type
_entity.pdbx_description
1 polymer ?
#
loop_
_entity_poly.entity_id
_entity_poly.type
_entity_poly.pdbx_seq_one_letter_code
_entity_poly.pdbx_strand_id
1 'polypeptide(L)'
;MSTTSTITVAASPPLALHFCSDKLAPPALEVQSDTIIDPLSVDHHVQPTWPLSADSLEDVFAYKASHDGIVAAQNGIVAARDLQAGSHLAYLTSQTPSENTWATLMTSKTTFVDVNSAFLYVNHGCTPNLTLVIFAPDANGSYPQGRSGEVRVRCDRNIAKGEELTWFYPQTEWVSARPFQCQCGAASDICVGLQRGSKYLTRSQLEGHELAPHVLALLDERGDCIVE
;
A
#
# COMPACT_ATOMS: atom_id res chain seq x y z
N MET A 1 0.39 57.98 -30.30
CA MET A 1 0.33 57.17 -29.07
C MET A 1 -1.14 57.15 -28.66
N SER A 2 -1.91 56.06 -28.61
CA SER A 2 -1.65 54.63 -28.50
C SER A 2 -2.83 53.91 -29.17
N THR A 3 -2.57 52.91 -30.02
CA THR A 3 -3.60 52.01 -30.58
C THR A 3 -3.79 50.84 -29.63
N THR A 4 -4.98 50.70 -29.04
CA THR A 4 -5.31 49.57 -28.17
C THR A 4 -5.85 48.41 -29.02
N SER A 5 -4.99 47.44 -29.33
CA SER A 5 -5.41 46.17 -29.93
C SER A 5 -6.10 45.30 -28.87
N THR A 6 -7.35 44.92 -29.10
CA THR A 6 -8.08 43.97 -28.25
C THR A 6 -7.75 42.55 -28.73
N ILE A 7 -6.97 41.81 -27.94
CA ILE A 7 -6.68 40.39 -28.19
C ILE A 7 -7.90 39.59 -27.73
N THR A 8 -8.56 38.91 -28.66
CA THR A 8 -9.63 37.96 -28.33
C THR A 8 -8.97 36.60 -28.07
N VAL A 9 -8.98 36.13 -26.82
CA VAL A 9 -8.55 34.77 -26.46
C VAL A 9 -9.70 33.83 -26.79
N ALA A 10 -9.52 32.98 -27.79
CA ALA A 10 -10.46 31.90 -28.09
C ALA A 10 -10.45 30.91 -26.93
N ALA A 11 -11.61 30.70 -26.30
CA ALA A 11 -11.79 29.66 -25.30
C ALA A 11 -11.68 28.29 -25.97
N SER A 12 -10.75 27.45 -25.50
CA SER A 12 -10.68 26.04 -25.87
C SER A 12 -11.99 25.35 -25.50
N PRO A 13 -12.50 24.42 -26.33
CA PRO A 13 -13.68 23.64 -25.97
C PRO A 13 -13.40 22.82 -24.70
N PRO A 14 -14.41 22.61 -23.84
CA PRO A 14 -14.24 21.77 -22.66
C PRO A 14 -13.86 20.35 -23.10
N LEU A 15 -12.85 19.80 -22.43
CA LEU A 15 -12.42 18.41 -22.59
C LEU A 15 -13.63 17.51 -22.34
N ALA A 16 -14.07 16.79 -23.37
CA ALA A 16 -15.19 15.87 -23.25
C ALA A 16 -14.86 14.80 -22.20
N LEU A 17 -15.57 14.83 -21.07
CA LEU A 17 -15.61 13.75 -20.10
C LEU A 17 -15.99 12.46 -20.84
N HIS A 18 -15.02 11.59 -21.05
CA HIS A 18 -15.28 10.23 -21.51
C HIS A 18 -15.99 9.51 -20.36
N PHE A 19 -17.30 9.30 -20.50
CA PHE A 19 -18.05 8.39 -19.65
C PHE A 19 -17.52 6.98 -19.88
N CYS A 20 -16.66 6.50 -18.99
CA CYS A 20 -16.29 5.09 -18.95
C CYS A 20 -17.54 4.32 -18.50
N SER A 21 -18.10 3.53 -19.41
CA SER A 21 -19.25 2.67 -19.11
C SER A 21 -18.88 1.72 -17.97
N ASP A 22 -19.74 1.59 -16.96
CA ASP A 22 -19.68 0.57 -15.89
C ASP A 22 -19.78 -0.85 -16.50
N LYS A 23 -18.72 -1.30 -17.18
CA LYS A 23 -18.68 -2.60 -17.83
C LYS A 23 -17.38 -3.30 -17.53
N LEU A 24 -17.41 -3.96 -16.38
CA LEU A 24 -17.32 -5.41 -16.21
C LEU A 24 -16.64 -5.65 -14.87
N ALA A 25 -17.38 -6.21 -13.92
CA ALA A 25 -16.74 -6.85 -12.76
C ALA A 25 -15.65 -7.79 -13.31
N PRO A 26 -14.41 -7.74 -12.77
CA PRO A 26 -13.34 -8.59 -13.26
C PRO A 26 -13.83 -10.05 -13.21
N PRO A 27 -13.49 -10.88 -14.22
CA PRO A 27 -13.95 -12.26 -14.26
C PRO A 27 -13.55 -12.96 -12.96
N ALA A 28 -14.52 -13.64 -12.34
CA ALA A 28 -14.26 -14.53 -11.23
C ALA A 28 -13.38 -15.68 -11.75
N LEU A 29 -12.07 -15.54 -11.57
CA LEU A 29 -11.11 -16.60 -11.81
C LEU A 29 -10.80 -17.28 -10.49
N GLU A 30 -11.00 -18.60 -10.49
CA GLU A 30 -10.71 -19.53 -9.41
C GLU A 30 -9.23 -19.41 -9.05
N VAL A 31 -8.94 -18.78 -7.90
CA VAL A 31 -7.65 -18.99 -7.24
C VAL A 31 -7.69 -20.44 -6.77
N GLN A 32 -6.77 -21.28 -7.27
CA GLN A 32 -6.67 -22.65 -6.79
C GLN A 32 -6.49 -22.62 -5.27
N SER A 33 -7.40 -23.26 -4.53
CA SER A 33 -7.48 -23.24 -3.06
C SER A 33 -6.14 -23.51 -2.39
N ASP A 34 -5.30 -24.32 -3.03
CA ASP A 34 -4.02 -24.80 -2.54
C ASP A 34 -2.93 -23.70 -2.50
N THR A 35 -3.21 -22.51 -3.03
CA THR A 35 -2.33 -21.33 -3.01
C THR A 35 -2.76 -20.24 -2.03
N ILE A 36 -3.96 -20.35 -1.46
CA ILE A 36 -4.47 -19.42 -0.46
C ILE A 36 -3.97 -19.87 0.90
N ILE A 37 -3.36 -18.96 1.64
CA ILE A 37 -2.77 -19.28 2.94
C ILE A 37 -3.66 -18.76 4.04
N ASP A 38 -3.88 -19.58 5.06
CA ASP A 38 -4.48 -19.16 6.32
C ASP A 38 -3.41 -18.43 7.13
N PRO A 39 -3.56 -17.10 7.35
CA PRO A 39 -2.57 -16.35 8.10
C PRO A 39 -2.42 -16.81 9.57
N LEU A 40 -3.34 -17.59 10.12
CA LEU A 40 -3.26 -18.15 11.48
C LEU A 40 -2.54 -19.50 11.55
N SER A 41 -2.24 -20.13 10.41
CA SER A 41 -1.60 -21.45 10.38
C SER A 41 -0.08 -21.39 10.48
N VAL A 42 0.51 -20.26 10.89
CA VAL A 42 1.97 -20.11 11.02
C VAL A 42 2.40 -20.66 12.37
N ASP A 43 3.05 -21.82 12.33
CA ASP A 43 3.60 -22.48 13.51
C ASP A 43 4.81 -21.68 14.05
N HIS A 44 4.59 -21.09 15.23
CA HIS A 44 5.58 -20.49 16.14
C HIS A 44 6.02 -19.04 15.89
N HIS A 45 6.40 -18.39 17.00
CA HIS A 45 7.03 -17.07 17.03
C HIS A 45 8.37 -17.10 16.29
N VAL A 46 8.45 -16.39 15.16
CA VAL A 46 9.70 -16.16 14.44
C VAL A 46 10.30 -14.85 14.95
N GLN A 47 11.48 -14.90 15.55
CA GLN A 47 12.19 -13.68 15.95
C GLN A 47 12.35 -12.75 14.73
N PRO A 48 11.97 -11.47 14.83
CA PRO A 48 12.14 -10.53 13.73
C PRO A 48 13.60 -10.46 13.29
N THR A 49 13.82 -10.54 11.98
CA THR A 49 15.15 -10.58 11.36
C THR A 49 15.76 -9.19 11.25
N TRP A 50 14.95 -8.14 11.17
CA TRP A 50 15.41 -6.78 10.93
C TRP A 50 15.52 -5.96 12.22
N PRO A 51 16.61 -5.22 12.44
CA PRO A 51 16.68 -4.28 13.55
C PRO A 51 15.77 -3.08 13.27
N LEU A 52 15.26 -2.44 14.33
CA LEU A 52 14.51 -1.19 14.20
C LEU A 52 15.38 -0.02 13.71
N SER A 53 16.71 -0.16 13.72
CA SER A 53 17.61 0.87 13.21
C SER A 53 17.66 0.98 11.69
N ALA A 54 17.22 -0.05 10.98
CA ALA A 54 16.99 0.07 9.54
C ALA A 54 15.81 1.03 9.32
N ASP A 55 16.01 2.04 8.46
CA ASP A 55 15.07 3.15 8.21
C ASP A 55 14.75 4.03 9.45
N SER A 56 15.61 4.02 10.48
CA SER A 56 15.48 4.86 11.69
C SER A 56 14.13 4.71 12.42
N LEU A 57 13.70 3.46 12.64
CA LEU A 57 12.39 3.13 13.18
C LEU A 57 12.37 2.95 14.71
N GLU A 58 13.49 3.12 15.41
CA GLU A 58 13.64 2.80 16.84
C GLU A 58 12.67 3.58 17.75
N ASP A 59 12.34 4.81 17.36
CA ASP A 59 11.46 5.70 18.13
C ASP A 59 10.00 5.63 17.72
N VAL A 60 9.67 4.87 16.67
CA VAL A 60 8.31 4.82 16.08
C VAL A 60 7.71 3.44 16.10
N PHE A 61 8.53 2.39 15.95
CA PHE A 61 8.08 1.01 15.85
C PHE A 61 8.44 0.23 17.11
N ALA A 62 7.56 -0.68 17.48
CA ALA A 62 7.87 -1.75 18.39
C ALA A 62 7.32 -3.06 17.81
N TYR A 63 8.08 -4.14 17.95
CA TYR A 63 7.59 -5.46 17.59
C TYR A 63 6.44 -5.86 18.52
N LYS A 64 5.33 -6.29 17.94
CA LYS A 64 4.20 -6.86 18.67
C LYS A 64 4.65 -8.18 19.28
N ALA A 65 4.86 -8.19 20.60
CA ALA A 65 5.07 -9.44 21.32
C ALA A 65 3.80 -10.31 21.22
N SER A 66 3.98 -11.63 21.16
CA SER A 66 2.89 -12.56 21.44
C SER A 66 2.24 -12.17 22.75
N HIS A 67 0.95 -11.88 22.76
CA HIS A 67 0.21 -11.90 24.01
C HIS A 67 0.00 -13.36 24.46
N ASP A 68 0.28 -13.62 25.73
CA ASP A 68 -0.31 -14.70 26.53
C ASP A 68 -0.11 -16.15 26.04
N GLY A 69 1.09 -16.52 25.59
CA GLY A 69 1.43 -17.92 25.36
C GLY A 69 0.67 -18.58 24.19
N ILE A 70 -0.08 -17.81 23.41
CA ILE A 70 -0.56 -18.24 22.10
C ILE A 70 0.59 -18.05 21.11
N VAL A 71 1.21 -19.18 20.76
CA VAL A 71 2.42 -19.27 19.92
C VAL A 71 2.11 -19.02 18.43
N ALA A 72 0.89 -18.61 18.09
CA ALA A 72 0.32 -18.60 16.73
C ALA A 72 -0.17 -17.20 16.30
N ALA A 73 0.63 -16.16 16.51
CA ALA A 73 0.35 -14.85 15.95
C ALA A 73 1.49 -14.46 15.00
N GLN A 74 1.12 -14.03 13.80
CA GLN A 74 2.07 -13.42 12.87
C GLN A 74 2.82 -12.28 13.56
N ASN A 75 4.09 -12.08 13.17
CA ASN A 75 4.80 -10.88 13.57
C ASN A 75 3.99 -9.65 13.14
N GLY A 76 4.00 -8.63 13.98
CA GLY A 76 3.34 -7.36 13.71
C GLY A 76 4.15 -6.21 14.28
N ILE A 77 3.82 -5.01 13.84
CA ILE A 77 4.39 -3.77 14.34
C ILE A 77 3.29 -3.00 15.08
N VAL A 78 3.64 -2.45 16.25
CA VAL A 78 2.82 -1.46 16.95
C VAL A 78 3.56 -0.13 17.05
N ALA A 79 2.82 0.95 17.25
CA ALA A 79 3.39 2.27 17.50
C ALA A 79 4.15 2.30 18.84
N ALA A 80 5.42 2.72 18.82
CA ALA A 80 6.24 2.86 20.05
C ALA A 80 5.86 4.09 20.90
N ARG A 81 5.17 5.04 20.28
CA ARG A 81 4.70 6.32 20.85
C ARG A 81 3.44 6.78 20.13
N ASP A 82 2.78 7.80 20.66
CA ASP A 82 1.67 8.44 19.95
C ASP A 82 2.18 9.08 18.65
N LEU A 83 1.42 8.88 17.57
CA LEU A 83 1.72 9.41 16.23
C LEU A 83 0.59 10.32 15.77
N GLN A 84 0.95 11.48 15.24
CA GLN A 84 -0.01 12.49 14.80
C GLN A 84 -0.53 12.18 13.39
N ALA A 85 -1.82 12.40 13.15
CA ALA A 85 -2.43 12.29 11.83
C ALA A 85 -1.68 13.10 10.77
N GLY A 86 -1.48 12.53 9.58
CA GLY A 86 -0.80 13.17 8.45
C GLY A 86 0.70 13.39 8.63
N SER A 87 1.29 12.96 9.76
CA SER A 87 2.72 13.14 10.00
C SER A 87 3.57 12.18 9.17
N HIS A 88 4.75 12.66 8.77
CA HIS A 88 5.81 11.81 8.25
C HIS A 88 6.27 10.84 9.33
N LEU A 89 6.37 9.55 8.98
CA LEU A 89 6.87 8.51 9.87
C LEU A 89 8.34 8.19 9.56
N ALA A 90 8.63 7.73 8.33
CA ALA A 90 9.99 7.45 7.87
C ALA A 90 10.05 7.35 6.35
N TYR A 91 11.27 7.37 5.81
CA TYR A 91 11.54 6.99 4.42
C TYR A 91 11.94 5.52 4.33
N LEU A 92 11.64 4.89 3.20
CA LEU A 92 12.23 3.59 2.83
C LEU A 92 13.61 3.84 2.22
N THR A 93 14.67 3.50 2.96
CA THR A 93 16.08 3.75 2.59
C THR A 93 16.95 2.50 2.53
N SER A 94 16.50 1.41 3.14
CA SER A 94 17.25 0.14 3.24
C SER A 94 17.02 -0.80 2.05
N GLN A 95 16.20 -0.37 1.08
CA GLN A 95 15.67 -1.24 0.04
C GLN A 95 16.73 -1.77 -0.92
N THR A 96 16.51 -2.97 -1.45
CA THR A 96 17.29 -3.55 -2.55
C THR A 96 16.39 -4.08 -3.66
N PRO A 97 16.77 -3.98 -4.94
CA PRO A 97 16.01 -4.59 -6.03
C PRO A 97 15.81 -6.09 -5.80
N SER A 98 14.62 -6.58 -6.14
CA SER A 98 14.24 -7.98 -5.93
C SER A 98 13.22 -8.43 -6.98
N GLU A 99 12.95 -9.74 -6.99
CA GLU A 99 11.86 -10.33 -7.75
C GLU A 99 10.54 -10.21 -6.97
N ASN A 100 9.40 -10.41 -7.63
CA ASN A 100 8.11 -10.38 -6.94
C ASN A 100 7.96 -11.55 -5.98
N THR A 101 8.02 -11.27 -4.67
CA THR A 101 7.77 -12.26 -3.62
C THR A 101 6.76 -11.73 -2.61
N TRP A 102 6.34 -12.58 -1.67
CA TRP A 102 5.42 -12.17 -0.59
C TRP A 102 6.01 -11.10 0.34
N ALA A 103 7.35 -10.95 0.35
CA ALA A 103 8.10 -10.06 1.23
C ALA A 103 8.56 -8.76 0.55
N THR A 104 8.18 -8.55 -0.72
CA THR A 104 8.59 -7.37 -1.50
C THR A 104 7.51 -6.30 -1.58
N LEU A 105 7.94 -5.07 -1.86
CA LEU A 105 7.06 -3.97 -2.26
C LEU A 105 7.20 -3.69 -3.76
N MET A 106 6.07 -3.55 -4.46
CA MET A 106 6.04 -3.09 -5.85
C MET A 106 6.23 -1.57 -5.92
N THR A 107 7.27 -1.13 -6.64
CA THR A 107 7.67 0.29 -6.75
C THR A 107 7.42 0.91 -8.12
N SER A 108 7.07 0.09 -9.12
CA SER A 108 6.58 0.50 -10.43
C SER A 108 5.77 -0.65 -11.05
N LYS A 109 5.31 -0.50 -12.30
CA LYS A 109 4.61 -1.58 -13.03
C LYS A 109 5.41 -2.89 -13.13
N THR A 110 6.73 -2.82 -13.02
CA THR A 110 7.63 -3.96 -13.28
C THR A 110 8.77 -4.10 -12.28
N THR A 111 8.82 -3.28 -11.23
CA THR A 111 9.94 -3.31 -10.26
C THR A 111 9.44 -3.60 -8.86
N PHE A 112 10.24 -4.40 -8.16
CA PHE A 112 10.01 -4.82 -6.79
C PHE A 112 11.27 -4.58 -5.97
N VAL A 113 11.08 -4.35 -4.66
CA VAL A 113 12.18 -4.24 -3.72
C VAL A 113 11.92 -5.06 -2.47
N ASP A 114 12.98 -5.66 -1.94
CA ASP A 114 13.02 -6.03 -0.54
C ASP A 114 13.20 -4.74 0.28
N VAL A 115 12.39 -4.55 1.32
CA VAL A 115 12.48 -3.35 2.18
C VAL A 115 13.66 -3.38 3.13
N ASN A 116 14.14 -4.57 3.48
CA ASN A 116 15.26 -4.82 4.40
C ASN A 116 15.16 -4.07 5.75
N SER A 117 13.95 -3.96 6.27
CA SER A 117 13.67 -3.27 7.53
C SER A 117 12.43 -3.82 8.20
N ALA A 118 12.12 -3.30 9.39
CA ALA A 118 10.96 -3.69 10.17
C ALA A 118 9.62 -3.46 9.44
N PHE A 119 9.61 -2.67 8.36
CA PHE A 119 8.48 -2.52 7.46
C PHE A 119 7.97 -3.85 6.87
N LEU A 120 8.84 -4.88 6.77
CA LEU A 120 8.44 -6.23 6.36
C LEU A 120 7.31 -6.81 7.22
N TYR A 121 7.21 -6.38 8.48
CA TYR A 121 6.25 -6.90 9.46
C TYR A 121 5.01 -6.00 9.62
N VAL A 122 4.84 -4.99 8.76
CA VAL A 122 3.60 -4.20 8.73
C VAL A 122 2.51 -5.01 8.05
N ASN A 123 1.47 -5.30 8.82
CA ASN A 123 0.36 -6.13 8.37
C ASN A 123 -0.61 -5.36 7.46
N HIS A 124 -1.42 -6.11 6.73
CA HIS A 124 -2.51 -5.56 5.93
C HIS A 124 -3.67 -5.09 6.82
N GLY A 125 -4.18 -3.90 6.54
CA GLY A 125 -5.45 -3.40 7.07
C GLY A 125 -6.36 -2.89 5.95
N CYS A 126 -7.64 -3.29 5.95
CA CYS A 126 -8.66 -2.68 5.07
C CYS A 126 -9.09 -1.29 5.56
N THR A 127 -8.94 -1.02 6.86
CA THR A 127 -9.01 0.33 7.46
C THR A 127 -7.63 0.67 8.02
N PRO A 128 -6.63 0.89 7.15
CA PRO A 128 -5.25 1.10 7.58
C PRO A 128 -5.10 2.39 8.40
N ASN A 129 -3.99 2.53 9.11
CA ASN A 129 -3.60 3.77 9.77
C ASN A 129 -2.31 4.38 9.21
N LEU A 130 -1.61 3.65 8.33
CA LEU A 130 -0.48 4.16 7.55
C LEU A 130 -0.83 4.28 6.06
N THR A 131 -0.16 5.21 5.40
CA THR A 131 -0.12 5.36 3.94
C THR A 131 1.33 5.24 3.45
N LEU A 132 1.51 4.57 2.32
CA LEU A 132 2.80 4.40 1.64
C LEU A 132 2.88 5.20 0.33
N VAL A 133 3.63 6.29 0.33
CA VAL A 133 3.93 7.05 -0.88
C VAL A 133 5.12 6.40 -1.58
N ILE A 134 4.91 5.86 -2.79
CA ILE A 134 5.97 5.21 -3.57
C ILE A 134 6.74 6.21 -4.42
N PHE A 135 8.07 6.10 -4.40
CA PHE A 135 8.96 6.78 -5.33
C PHE A 135 9.47 5.77 -6.35
N ALA A 136 9.03 5.91 -7.60
CA ALA A 136 9.46 5.03 -8.67
C ALA A 136 10.95 5.22 -8.99
N PRO A 137 11.66 4.15 -9.35
CA PRO A 137 13.04 4.27 -9.82
C PRO A 137 13.08 4.95 -11.21
N ASP A 138 14.23 5.54 -11.54
CA ASP A 138 14.51 6.02 -12.89
C ASP A 138 14.79 4.85 -13.87
N ALA A 139 15.08 5.17 -15.13
CA ALA A 139 15.35 4.18 -16.17
C ALA A 139 16.58 3.29 -15.89
N ASN A 140 17.46 3.70 -14.96
CA ASN A 140 18.64 2.95 -14.55
C ASN A 140 18.38 2.14 -13.26
N GLY A 141 17.14 2.12 -12.76
CA GLY A 141 16.80 1.47 -11.50
C GLY A 141 17.19 2.27 -10.25
N SER A 142 17.58 3.54 -10.40
CA SER A 142 18.00 4.37 -9.26
C SER A 142 16.82 5.11 -8.64
N TYR A 143 16.74 5.10 -7.32
CA TYR A 143 15.67 5.75 -6.58
C TYR A 143 15.99 7.22 -6.26
N PRO A 144 14.99 8.12 -6.25
CA PRO A 144 15.20 9.51 -5.87
C PRO A 144 15.81 9.64 -4.47
N GLN A 145 17.00 10.23 -4.38
CA GLN A 145 17.77 10.34 -3.13
C GLN A 145 18.01 8.99 -2.42
N GLY A 146 18.02 7.88 -3.17
CA GLY A 146 18.15 6.54 -2.63
C GLY A 146 16.92 6.04 -1.86
N ARG A 147 15.73 6.62 -2.08
CA ARG A 147 14.50 6.30 -1.34
C ARG A 147 13.43 5.70 -2.25
N SER A 148 12.91 4.53 -1.92
CA SER A 148 11.80 3.91 -2.68
C SER A 148 10.42 4.37 -2.24
N GLY A 149 10.33 5.12 -1.14
CA GLY A 149 9.07 5.69 -0.70
C GLY A 149 9.16 6.40 0.64
N GLU A 150 7.99 6.86 1.07
CA GLU A 150 7.74 7.54 2.32
C GLU A 150 6.52 6.92 3.01
N VAL A 151 6.65 6.61 4.29
CA VAL A 151 5.55 6.14 5.12
C VAL A 151 5.03 7.29 5.96
N ARG A 152 3.71 7.47 5.94
CA ARG A 152 3.01 8.52 6.68
C ARG A 152 1.90 7.93 7.53
N VAL A 153 1.58 8.61 8.62
CA VAL A 153 0.33 8.40 9.34
C VAL A 153 -0.80 8.95 8.48
N ARG A 154 -1.91 8.23 8.36
CA ARG A 154 -3.09 8.73 7.63
C ARG A 154 -3.62 10.02 8.25
N CYS A 155 -4.25 10.85 7.42
CA CYS A 155 -4.77 12.16 7.83
C CYS A 155 -6.09 12.07 8.64
N ASP A 156 -6.70 10.90 8.70
CA ASP A 156 -8.03 10.69 9.30
C ASP A 156 -7.99 10.63 10.83
N ARG A 157 -6.89 10.18 11.45
CA ARG A 157 -6.74 10.14 12.91
C ARG A 157 -5.30 9.98 13.40
N ASN A 158 -5.11 10.33 14.67
CA ASN A 158 -3.90 9.98 15.42
C ASN A 158 -3.85 8.46 15.69
N ILE A 159 -2.64 7.95 15.94
CA ILE A 159 -2.39 6.56 16.35
C ILE A 159 -1.87 6.59 17.79
N ALA A 160 -2.47 5.81 18.67
CA ALA A 160 -2.01 5.70 20.06
C ALA A 160 -0.79 4.77 20.16
N LYS A 161 0.09 5.03 21.13
CA LYS A 161 1.14 4.08 21.51
C LYS A 161 0.55 2.69 21.77
N GLY A 162 1.19 1.66 21.20
CA GLY A 162 0.79 0.26 21.34
C GLY A 162 -0.28 -0.19 20.33
N GLU A 163 -0.84 0.72 19.55
CA GLU A 163 -1.77 0.38 18.47
C GLU A 163 -1.03 -0.27 17.29
N GLU A 164 -1.63 -1.29 16.68
CA GLU A 164 -1.04 -1.98 15.53
C GLU A 164 -0.97 -1.07 14.30
N LEU A 165 0.19 -1.06 13.67
CA LEU A 165 0.44 -0.31 12.45
C LEU A 165 0.14 -1.19 11.24
N THR A 166 -0.75 -0.70 10.37
CA THR A 166 -1.18 -1.42 9.17
C THR A 166 -1.27 -0.48 7.98
N TRP A 167 -1.01 -1.02 6.80
CA TRP A 167 -1.26 -0.33 5.53
C TRP A 167 -2.13 -1.20 4.62
N PHE A 168 -2.68 -0.61 3.57
CA PHE A 168 -3.54 -1.33 2.64
C PHE A 168 -2.71 -1.94 1.51
N TYR A 169 -2.29 -3.20 1.60
CA TYR A 169 -1.42 -3.84 0.57
C TYR A 169 -1.80 -3.56 -0.90
N PRO A 170 -3.09 -3.60 -1.32
CA PRO A 170 -3.46 -3.27 -2.71
C PRO A 170 -3.12 -1.84 -3.17
N GLN A 171 -2.76 -0.94 -2.25
CA GLN A 171 -2.22 0.38 -2.52
C GLN A 171 -1.01 0.34 -3.45
N THR A 172 -0.12 -0.64 -3.27
CA THR A 172 1.08 -0.81 -4.10
C THR A 172 1.02 -2.09 -4.92
N GLU A 173 0.40 -3.15 -4.40
CA GLU A 173 0.45 -4.47 -5.00
C GLU A 173 -0.68 -4.67 -6.02
N TRP A 174 -0.32 -4.82 -7.30
CA TRP A 174 -1.28 -5.15 -8.35
C TRP A 174 -1.82 -6.56 -8.23
N VAL A 175 -0.91 -7.54 -8.12
CA VAL A 175 -1.22 -8.95 -7.87
C VAL A 175 -0.32 -9.40 -6.73
N SER A 176 -0.93 -9.88 -5.65
CA SER A 176 -0.17 -10.41 -4.51
C SER A 176 0.52 -11.71 -4.91
N ALA A 177 1.82 -11.81 -4.64
CA ALA A 177 2.56 -13.07 -4.81
C ALA A 177 2.07 -14.18 -3.87
N ARG A 178 1.38 -13.83 -2.78
CA ARG A 178 0.87 -14.77 -1.77
C ARG A 178 -0.51 -14.34 -1.28
N PRO A 179 -1.59 -14.69 -2.01
CA PRO A 179 -2.96 -14.40 -1.59
C PRO A 179 -3.32 -15.05 -0.25
N PHE A 180 -4.17 -14.38 0.54
CA PHE A 180 -4.60 -14.88 1.86
C PHE A 180 -6.01 -14.41 2.23
N GLN A 181 -6.69 -15.19 3.08
CA GLN A 181 -7.95 -14.79 3.68
C GLN A 181 -7.70 -13.67 4.69
N CYS A 182 -8.27 -12.49 4.45
CA CYS A 182 -8.05 -11.30 5.26
C CYS A 182 -8.67 -11.47 6.66
N GLN A 183 -7.89 -11.07 7.67
CA GLN A 183 -8.25 -11.11 9.08
C GLN A 183 -8.01 -9.78 9.78
N CYS A 184 -8.07 -8.67 9.03
CA CYS A 184 -7.77 -7.33 9.56
C CYS A 184 -8.78 -6.80 10.59
N GLY A 185 -9.91 -7.49 10.81
CA GLY A 185 -10.94 -7.09 11.75
C GLY A 185 -11.84 -5.92 11.30
N ALA A 186 -11.66 -5.40 10.08
CA ALA A 186 -12.57 -4.41 9.51
C ALA A 186 -13.98 -4.98 9.31
N ALA A 187 -14.99 -4.11 9.33
CA ALA A 187 -16.37 -4.49 9.04
C ALA A 187 -16.48 -5.21 7.69
N SER A 188 -17.41 -6.16 7.57
CA SER A 188 -17.48 -7.06 6.41
C SER A 188 -17.75 -6.36 5.08
N ASP A 189 -18.36 -5.18 5.11
CA ASP A 189 -18.63 -4.31 3.97
C ASP A 189 -17.42 -3.46 3.55
N ILE A 190 -16.42 -3.31 4.43
CA ILE A 190 -15.14 -2.62 4.16
C ILE A 190 -14.04 -3.65 3.83
N CYS A 191 -14.07 -4.80 4.47
CA CYS A 191 -13.05 -5.84 4.33
C CYS A 191 -13.03 -6.41 2.90
N VAL A 192 -11.85 -6.52 2.30
CA VAL A 192 -11.69 -7.12 0.95
C VAL A 192 -11.96 -8.63 0.92
N GLY A 193 -12.06 -9.28 2.09
CA GLY A 193 -12.27 -10.72 2.23
C GLY A 193 -11.04 -11.52 1.82
N LEU A 194 -10.75 -11.61 0.52
CA LEU A 194 -9.57 -12.27 -0.02
C LEU A 194 -8.56 -11.22 -0.50
N GLN A 195 -7.42 -11.08 0.19
CA GLN A 195 -6.35 -10.20 -0.26
C GLN A 195 -5.61 -10.89 -1.40
N ARG A 196 -5.59 -10.24 -2.58
CA ARG A 196 -4.88 -10.75 -3.77
C ARG A 196 -4.33 -9.64 -4.68
N GLY A 197 -4.27 -8.40 -4.18
CA GLY A 197 -3.84 -7.21 -4.93
C GLY A 197 -4.98 -6.46 -5.62
N SER A 198 -4.70 -5.23 -6.06
CA SER A 198 -5.68 -4.29 -6.61
C SER A 198 -6.28 -4.71 -7.95
N LYS A 199 -5.63 -5.63 -8.68
CA LYS A 199 -6.16 -6.22 -9.92
C LYS A 199 -7.56 -6.81 -9.76
N TYR A 200 -7.89 -7.29 -8.57
CA TYR A 200 -9.12 -8.03 -8.29
C TYR A 200 -10.13 -7.26 -7.45
N LEU A 201 -9.84 -5.99 -7.12
CA LEU A 201 -10.72 -5.14 -6.34
C LEU A 201 -11.54 -4.24 -7.25
N THR A 202 -12.78 -4.02 -6.84
CA THR A 202 -13.69 -3.04 -7.45
C THR A 202 -13.27 -1.62 -7.07
N ARG A 203 -13.75 -0.62 -7.81
CA ARG A 203 -13.50 0.79 -7.48
C ARG A 203 -13.93 1.15 -6.06
N SER A 204 -15.11 0.71 -5.64
CA SER A 204 -15.62 0.99 -4.29
C SER A 204 -14.75 0.39 -3.18
N GLN A 205 -14.06 -0.73 -3.45
CA GLN A 205 -13.11 -1.32 -2.49
C GLN A 205 -11.75 -0.62 -2.46
N LEU A 206 -11.46 0.21 -3.46
CA LEU A 206 -10.22 0.99 -3.56
C LEU A 206 -10.41 2.45 -3.12
N GLU A 207 -11.66 2.91 -3.03
CA GLU A 207 -12.02 4.27 -2.67
C GLU A 207 -11.54 4.63 -1.26
N GLY A 208 -11.02 5.84 -1.08
CA GLY A 208 -10.47 6.31 0.20
C GLY A 208 -9.05 5.82 0.52
N HIS A 209 -8.42 5.03 -0.36
CA HIS A 209 -7.01 4.67 -0.29
C HIS A 209 -6.18 5.52 -1.25
N GLU A 210 -5.02 6.00 -0.80
CA GLU A 210 -4.06 6.69 -1.65
C GLU A 210 -3.26 5.66 -2.44
N LEU A 211 -3.70 5.34 -3.67
CA LEU A 211 -3.06 4.31 -4.49
C LEU A 211 -1.74 4.80 -5.10
N ALA A 212 -0.76 3.90 -5.23
CA ALA A 212 0.50 4.23 -5.87
C ALA A 212 0.31 4.55 -7.36
N PRO A 213 1.15 5.42 -7.96
CA PRO A 213 1.00 5.83 -9.36
C PRO A 213 0.96 4.68 -10.36
N HIS A 214 1.74 3.61 -10.13
CA HIS A 214 1.73 2.45 -11.01
C HIS A 214 0.45 1.62 -10.88
N VAL A 215 -0.18 1.57 -9.70
CA VAL A 215 -1.48 0.91 -9.51
C VAL A 215 -2.56 1.69 -10.24
N LEU A 216 -2.60 3.02 -10.11
CA LEU A 216 -3.53 3.87 -10.86
C LEU A 216 -3.40 3.66 -12.37
N ALA A 217 -2.17 3.63 -12.88
CA ALA A 217 -1.92 3.39 -14.30
C ALA A 217 -2.31 1.98 -14.76
N LEU A 218 -2.21 0.96 -13.91
CA LEU A 218 -2.66 -0.41 -14.22
C LEU A 218 -4.20 -0.55 -14.15
N LEU A 219 -4.85 0.22 -13.28
CA LEU A 219 -6.31 0.32 -13.23
C LEU A 219 -6.87 0.97 -14.49
N ASP A 220 -6.23 2.04 -14.95
CA ASP A 220 -6.59 2.71 -16.22
C ASP A 220 -6.43 1.74 -17.41
N GLU A 221 -5.31 1.02 -17.49
CA GLU A 221 -5.09 -0.03 -18.51
C GLU A 221 -6.11 -1.17 -18.45
N ARG A 222 -6.61 -1.50 -17.24
CA ARG A 222 -7.69 -2.48 -17.05
C ARG A 222 -9.05 -1.95 -17.55
N GLY A 223 -9.20 -0.64 -17.71
CA GLY A 223 -10.46 0.03 -18.06
C GLY A 223 -11.20 0.65 -16.87
N ASP A 224 -10.60 0.66 -15.68
CA ASP A 224 -11.16 1.26 -14.47
C ASP A 224 -10.52 2.64 -14.21
N CYS A 225 -10.94 3.66 -14.97
CA CYS A 225 -10.43 5.03 -14.80
C CYS A 225 -10.80 5.62 -13.44
N ILE A 226 -9.95 5.50 -12.41
CA ILE A 226 -10.15 6.21 -11.13
C ILE A 226 -9.83 7.68 -11.37
N VAL A 227 -10.86 8.51 -11.44
CA VAL A 227 -10.72 9.97 -11.49
C VAL A 227 -10.40 10.44 -10.07
N GLU A 228 -9.23 11.08 -9.91
CA GLU A 228 -8.80 11.75 -8.67
C GLU A 228 -9.72 12.91 -8.27
#